data_AF-A0AAD4PFM9-F1
#
_entry.id   AF-A0AAD4PFM9-F1
#
_cell.length_a   1.000
_cell.length_b   1.000
_cell.length_c   1.000
_cell.angle_alpha   90.00
_cell.angle_beta   90.00
_cell.angle_gamma   90.00
#
_symmetry.space_group_name_H-M   'P 1'
#
loop_
_entity.id
_entity.type
_entity.pdbx_description
1 polymer ?
#
loop_
_entity_poly.entity_id
_entity_poly.type
_entity_poly.pdbx_seq_one_letter_code
_entity_poly.pdbx_strand_id
1 'polypeptide(L)'
;MPWFRSFIQLAKQSPPQWQRKPAALLGRSPPSLNQLLRHFSTADIQTNYPGLRPTKGDEKPRLVVLGTGWAGCRLIKDIDTKMYDIVCISPRNHMVFTPLLASTCVGTLEFRSVAEPIGRIQPAISREPGSYFFLSNCLGVDFQNHQVHCQTVTEGVDTLEPWNFKVAYDKLVIASGAQASTFGINGAKEHATFLREVYHAQEIRRKLLLNLMLSDVPGMKCQAY
;
A
#
# COMPACT_ATOMS: atom_id res chain seq x y z
N MET A 1 29.01 36.16 45.75
CA MET A 1 28.23 37.13 46.56
C MET A 1 26.75 37.05 46.17
N PRO A 2 25.81 37.47 47.03
CA PRO A 2 24.60 36.67 47.28
C PRO A 2 23.28 37.43 47.08
N TRP A 3 22.19 36.85 47.60
CA TRP A 3 20.86 37.46 47.86
C TRP A 3 19.98 37.72 46.62
N PHE A 4 18.74 37.21 46.50
CA PHE A 4 17.73 36.72 47.49
C PHE A 4 17.13 37.83 48.38
N ARG A 5 15.82 37.71 48.68
CA ARG A 5 14.92 38.69 49.38
C ARG A 5 14.37 39.78 48.43
N SER A 6 13.09 40.16 48.50
CA SER A 6 12.08 40.05 49.58
C SER A 6 10.93 39.10 49.25
N PHE A 7 10.54 38.15 50.11
CA PHE A 7 9.70 38.27 51.33
C PHE A 7 8.23 38.63 51.01
N ILE A 8 7.20 37.78 51.17
CA ILE A 8 6.71 36.94 52.30
C ILE A 8 5.50 37.59 53.00
N GLN A 9 4.53 36.75 53.41
CA GLN A 9 3.25 36.97 54.14
C GLN A 9 2.00 36.94 53.22
N LEU A 10 0.86 36.32 53.55
CA LEU A 10 0.38 35.44 54.64
C LEU A 10 -0.87 34.66 54.08
N ALA A 11 -1.44 33.58 54.63
CA ALA A 11 -1.32 32.91 55.94
C ALA A 11 -1.52 31.37 55.88
N LYS A 12 -1.68 30.76 57.07
CA LYS A 12 -1.91 29.35 57.41
C LYS A 12 -3.31 28.83 57.04
N GLN A 13 -3.41 27.57 56.61
CA GLN A 13 -4.50 26.66 56.99
C GLN A 13 -3.96 25.25 57.29
N SER A 14 -4.51 24.59 58.32
CA SER A 14 -4.08 23.30 58.86
C SER A 14 -4.76 22.11 58.16
N PRO A 15 -4.14 20.91 58.12
CA PRO A 15 -4.74 19.74 57.49
C PRO A 15 -5.93 19.20 58.30
N PRO A 16 -6.96 18.63 57.65
CA PRO A 16 -8.09 18.02 58.34
C PRO A 16 -7.67 16.70 59.00
N GLN A 17 -8.03 16.52 60.28
CA GLN A 17 -7.95 15.23 60.95
C GLN A 17 -9.06 14.31 60.44
N TRP A 18 -8.71 13.08 60.05
CA TRP A 18 -9.69 12.04 59.75
C TRP A 18 -9.62 10.92 60.78
N GLN A 19 -10.78 10.56 61.35
CA GLN A 19 -10.90 9.68 62.50
C GLN A 19 -10.66 8.22 62.12
N ARG A 20 -9.90 7.49 62.96
CA ARG A 20 -9.77 6.04 62.85
C ARG A 20 -11.08 5.36 63.27
N LYS A 21 -11.59 4.44 62.45
CA LYS A 21 -12.50 3.36 62.87
C LYS A 21 -11.82 2.00 62.63
N PRO A 22 -12.06 1.00 63.50
CA PRO A 22 -11.32 -0.27 63.46
C PRO A 22 -11.76 -1.19 62.32
N ALA A 23 -10.91 -2.18 62.02
CA ALA A 23 -11.04 -3.07 60.88
C ALA A 23 -12.14 -4.14 61.03
N ALA A 24 -12.71 -4.55 59.90
CA ALA A 24 -13.40 -5.82 59.73
C ALA A 24 -12.66 -6.64 58.65
N LEU A 25 -12.08 -7.77 59.06
CA LEU A 25 -11.41 -8.71 58.16
C LEU A 25 -12.44 -9.63 57.48
N LEU A 26 -12.56 -9.56 56.16
CA LEU A 26 -13.14 -10.63 55.35
C LEU A 26 -12.23 -10.89 54.15
N GLY A 27 -11.82 -12.16 54.01
CA GLY A 27 -10.67 -12.51 53.19
C GLY A 27 -10.91 -12.49 51.68
N ARG A 28 -9.88 -12.08 50.95
CA ARG A 28 -9.60 -12.54 49.58
C ARG A 28 -8.12 -12.89 49.50
N SER A 29 -7.81 -14.09 49.04
CA SER A 29 -6.43 -14.50 48.74
C SER A 29 -5.85 -13.61 47.63
N PRO A 30 -4.54 -13.30 47.64
CA PRO A 30 -3.92 -12.62 46.52
C PRO A 30 -4.01 -13.50 45.26
N PRO A 31 -4.24 -12.92 44.07
CA PRO A 31 -4.24 -13.68 42.83
C PRO A 31 -2.86 -14.30 42.59
N SER A 32 -2.83 -15.57 42.18
CA SER A 32 -1.58 -16.28 41.94
C SER A 32 -0.75 -15.64 40.82
N LEU A 33 0.57 -15.83 40.84
CA LEU A 33 1.51 -15.32 39.82
C LEU A 33 1.12 -15.74 38.39
N ASN A 34 0.54 -16.94 38.23
CA ASN A 34 -0.01 -17.44 36.97
C ASN A 34 -1.18 -16.60 36.43
N GLN A 35 -1.89 -15.88 37.29
CA GLN A 35 -3.02 -15.03 36.92
C GLN A 35 -2.55 -13.65 36.44
N LEU A 36 -1.45 -13.13 37.00
CA LEU A 36 -0.74 -11.96 36.46
C LEU A 36 -0.07 -12.27 35.11
N LEU A 37 0.55 -13.44 34.96
CA LEU A 37 1.17 -13.85 33.69
C LEU A 37 0.17 -14.00 32.54
N ARG A 38 -1.11 -14.29 32.81
CA ARG A 38 -2.17 -14.27 31.78
C ARG A 38 -2.45 -12.87 31.22
N HIS A 39 -2.23 -11.80 32.00
CA HIS A 39 -2.31 -10.42 31.51
C HIS A 39 -1.07 -9.99 30.72
N PHE A 40 0.02 -10.76 30.79
CA PHE A 40 1.24 -10.60 29.97
C PHE A 40 1.37 -11.68 28.89
N SER A 41 0.29 -12.40 28.56
CA SER A 41 0.20 -12.98 27.22
C SER A 41 0.21 -11.82 26.25
N THR A 42 1.22 -11.77 25.38
CA THR A 42 1.19 -10.89 24.19
C THR A 42 -0.02 -11.31 23.37
N ALA A 43 -1.13 -10.60 23.54
CA ALA A 43 -2.21 -10.64 22.59
C ALA A 43 -1.61 -10.09 21.29
N ASP A 44 -1.36 -10.98 20.33
CA ASP A 44 -1.15 -10.56 18.96
C ASP A 44 -2.32 -9.64 18.62
N ILE A 45 -2.02 -8.36 18.43
CA ILE A 45 -3.01 -7.41 17.95
C ILE A 45 -3.23 -7.78 16.49
N GLN A 46 -4.09 -8.78 16.28
CA GLN A 46 -4.69 -9.06 14.99
C GLN A 46 -5.52 -7.84 14.62
N THR A 47 -4.86 -6.85 14.03
CA THR A 47 -5.49 -5.74 13.33
C THR A 47 -6.41 -6.35 12.28
N ASN A 48 -7.70 -6.43 12.63
CA ASN A 48 -8.71 -7.10 11.84
C ASN A 48 -9.09 -6.18 10.67
N TYR A 49 -8.14 -6.00 9.76
CA TYR A 49 -8.32 -5.27 8.53
C TYR A 49 -9.51 -5.87 7.77
N PRO A 50 -10.43 -5.04 7.24
CA PRO A 50 -11.50 -5.56 6.41
C PRO A 50 -10.91 -6.23 5.18
N GLY A 51 -11.68 -7.12 4.53
CA GLY A 51 -11.12 -7.89 3.45
C GLY A 51 -12.03 -8.98 2.90
N LEU A 52 -11.61 -9.56 1.78
CA LEU A 52 -12.23 -10.77 1.28
C LEU A 52 -11.81 -11.95 2.16
N ARG A 53 -12.79 -12.54 2.84
CA ARG A 53 -12.64 -13.72 3.69
C ARG A 53 -12.27 -14.96 2.85
N PRO A 54 -11.76 -16.04 3.47
CA PRO A 54 -11.63 -17.33 2.81
C PRO A 54 -12.94 -17.74 2.12
N THR A 55 -12.81 -18.38 0.97
CA THR A 55 -13.93 -18.96 0.22
C THR A 55 -14.59 -20.08 1.03
N LYS A 56 -15.88 -20.30 0.77
CA LYS A 56 -16.61 -21.46 1.31
C LYS A 56 -16.58 -22.62 0.32
N GLY A 57 -16.88 -23.83 0.80
CA GLY A 57 -16.89 -25.06 -0.02
C GLY A 57 -17.97 -25.11 -1.12
N ASP A 58 -18.95 -24.20 -1.08
CA ASP A 58 -19.98 -23.98 -2.09
C ASP A 58 -19.65 -22.84 -3.09
N GLU A 59 -18.57 -22.09 -2.84
CA GLU A 59 -18.10 -20.99 -3.69
C GLU A 59 -17.03 -21.47 -4.69
N LYS A 60 -16.83 -20.72 -5.79
CA LYS A 60 -15.72 -20.99 -6.71
C LYS A 60 -14.38 -20.70 -6.00
N PRO A 61 -13.35 -21.53 -6.18
CA PRO A 61 -12.02 -21.26 -5.63
C PRO A 61 -11.47 -19.92 -6.16
N ARG A 62 -10.91 -19.10 -5.27
CA ARG A 62 -10.40 -17.77 -5.58
C ARG A 62 -8.94 -17.82 -6.01
N LEU A 63 -8.71 -17.34 -7.23
CA LEU A 63 -7.40 -17.10 -7.82
C LEU A 63 -7.02 -15.63 -7.64
N VAL A 64 -6.10 -15.35 -6.72
CA VAL A 64 -5.52 -14.01 -6.56
C VAL A 64 -4.30 -13.86 -7.48
N VAL A 65 -4.31 -12.81 -8.29
CA VAL A 65 -3.21 -12.47 -9.20
C VAL A 65 -2.64 -11.12 -8.81
N LEU A 66 -1.35 -11.10 -8.45
CA LEU A 66 -0.62 -9.88 -8.12
C LEU A 66 0.03 -9.33 -9.38
N GLY A 67 -0.39 -8.15 -9.83
CA GLY A 67 0.21 -7.40 -10.94
C GLY A 67 -0.51 -7.55 -12.29
N THR A 68 -0.69 -6.42 -12.97
CA THR A 68 -1.26 -6.28 -14.31
C THR A 68 -0.16 -6.21 -15.39
N GLY A 69 0.89 -7.03 -15.24
CA GLY A 69 1.97 -7.18 -16.22
C GLY A 69 1.67 -8.25 -17.28
N TRP A 70 2.64 -8.49 -18.18
CA TRP A 70 2.54 -9.50 -19.24
C TRP A 70 2.07 -10.88 -18.75
N ALA A 71 2.72 -11.44 -17.72
CA ALA A 71 2.39 -12.76 -17.19
C ALA A 71 0.99 -12.79 -16.54
N GLY A 72 0.68 -11.83 -15.68
CA GLY A 72 -0.61 -11.74 -14.98
C GLY A 72 -1.76 -11.57 -15.97
N CYS A 73 -1.63 -10.63 -16.93
CA CYS A 73 -2.67 -10.38 -17.92
C CYS A 73 -2.85 -11.53 -18.92
N ARG A 74 -1.78 -12.25 -19.30
CA ARG A 74 -1.92 -13.45 -20.15
C ARG A 74 -2.68 -14.56 -19.43
N LEU A 75 -2.35 -14.81 -18.16
CA LEU A 75 -3.02 -15.82 -17.34
C LEU A 75 -4.49 -15.45 -17.09
N ILE A 76 -4.77 -14.19 -16.73
CA ILE A 76 -6.13 -13.66 -16.51
C ILE A 76 -7.00 -13.73 -17.79
N LYS A 77 -6.40 -13.61 -18.97
CA LYS A 77 -7.10 -13.69 -20.26
C LYS A 77 -7.59 -15.10 -20.59
N ASP A 78 -6.77 -16.11 -20.31
CA ASP A 78 -7.01 -17.50 -20.75
C ASP A 78 -7.66 -18.40 -19.68
N ILE A 79 -7.72 -17.95 -18.43
CA ILE A 79 -8.28 -18.73 -17.31
C ILE A 79 -9.82 -18.89 -17.43
N ASP A 80 -10.33 -20.08 -17.09
CA ASP A 80 -11.77 -20.35 -17.09
C ASP A 80 -12.46 -19.77 -15.85
N THR A 81 -13.24 -18.71 -16.07
CA THR A 81 -14.05 -17.99 -15.06
C THR A 81 -15.25 -18.79 -14.54
N LYS A 82 -15.57 -19.94 -15.17
CA LYS A 82 -16.53 -20.91 -14.65
C LYS A 82 -15.96 -21.80 -13.55
N MET A 83 -14.63 -21.97 -13.52
CA MET A 83 -13.94 -22.77 -12.49
C MET A 83 -13.35 -21.92 -11.37
N TYR A 84 -12.91 -20.69 -11.66
CA TYR A 84 -12.23 -19.82 -10.68
C TYR A 84 -12.85 -18.42 -10.64
N ASP A 85 -12.93 -17.85 -9.43
CA ASP A 85 -13.16 -16.42 -9.25
C ASP A 85 -11.83 -15.67 -9.21
N ILE A 86 -11.70 -14.62 -10.02
CA ILE A 86 -10.43 -13.92 -10.26
C ILE A 86 -10.39 -12.65 -9.45
N VAL A 87 -9.38 -12.51 -8.59
CA VAL A 87 -9.10 -11.26 -7.89
C VAL A 87 -7.74 -10.72 -8.32
N CYS A 88 -7.76 -9.64 -9.10
CA CYS A 88 -6.56 -8.99 -9.61
C CYS A 88 -6.18 -7.80 -8.72
N ILE A 89 -4.97 -7.81 -8.19
CA ILE A 89 -4.45 -6.81 -7.25
C ILE A 89 -3.25 -6.12 -7.90
N SER A 90 -3.34 -4.83 -8.18
CA SER A 90 -2.26 -4.07 -8.83
C SER A 90 -2.42 -2.57 -8.57
N PRO A 91 -1.32 -1.80 -8.44
CA PRO A 91 -1.40 -0.34 -8.39
C PRO A 91 -1.83 0.30 -9.72
N ARG A 92 -1.93 -0.50 -10.80
CA ARG A 92 -2.26 -0.02 -12.16
C ARG A 92 -3.39 -0.85 -12.77
N ASN A 93 -4.43 -0.18 -13.28
CA ASN A 93 -5.64 -0.80 -13.85
C ASN A 93 -5.52 -1.30 -15.30
N HIS A 94 -4.32 -1.27 -15.90
CA HIS A 94 -4.09 -1.62 -17.30
C HIS A 94 -2.79 -2.40 -17.50
N MET A 95 -2.75 -3.22 -18.55
CA MET A 95 -1.52 -3.78 -19.10
C MET A 95 -0.80 -2.73 -19.93
N VAL A 96 0.54 -2.70 -19.88
CA VAL A 96 1.37 -1.90 -20.78
C VAL A 96 2.10 -2.82 -21.75
N PHE A 97 1.96 -2.57 -23.06
CA PHE A 97 2.69 -3.27 -24.11
C PHE A 97 4.12 -2.71 -24.20
N THR A 98 4.96 -3.13 -23.25
CA THR A 98 6.31 -2.58 -23.04
C THR A 98 7.23 -2.49 -24.27
N PRO A 99 7.18 -3.38 -25.29
CA PRO A 99 8.02 -3.24 -26.50
C PRO A 99 7.77 -1.98 -27.32
N LEU A 100 6.56 -1.39 -27.26
CA LEU A 100 6.20 -0.18 -28.01
C LEU A 100 6.32 1.11 -27.18
N LEU A 101 6.75 1.01 -25.92
CA LEU A 101 6.80 2.15 -25.00
C LEU A 101 7.88 3.18 -25.39
N ALA A 102 8.95 2.77 -26.08
CA ALA A 102 9.93 3.71 -26.65
C ALA A 102 9.33 4.56 -27.78
N SER A 103 8.46 3.99 -28.60
CA SER A 103 7.80 4.68 -29.72
C SER A 103 6.81 5.76 -29.27
N THR A 104 6.27 5.68 -28.05
CA THR A 104 5.38 6.73 -27.49
C THR A 104 6.15 7.92 -26.92
N CYS A 105 7.42 7.75 -26.50
CA CYS A 105 8.27 8.86 -26.07
C CYS A 105 8.44 9.91 -27.20
N VAL A 106 8.81 9.43 -28.39
CA VAL A 106 8.96 10.27 -29.59
C VAL A 106 7.62 10.62 -30.25
N GLY A 107 6.54 9.92 -29.91
CA GLY A 107 5.19 10.20 -30.41
C GLY A 107 4.87 9.57 -31.76
N THR A 108 5.63 8.54 -32.18
CA THR A 108 5.27 7.66 -33.30
C THR A 108 3.98 6.89 -33.00
N LEU A 109 3.73 6.61 -31.72
CA LEU A 109 2.48 6.01 -31.23
C LEU A 109 1.88 6.87 -30.11
N GLU A 110 0.56 6.81 -29.99
CA GLU A 110 -0.18 7.47 -28.91
C GLU A 110 -0.08 6.65 -27.61
N PHE A 111 -0.13 7.32 -26.45
CA PHE A 111 0.05 6.67 -25.15
C PHE A 111 -1.02 5.61 -24.87
N ARG A 112 -2.27 5.81 -25.32
CA ARG A 112 -3.34 4.81 -25.16
C ARG A 112 -3.18 3.61 -26.08
N SER A 113 -2.50 3.74 -27.22
CA SER A 113 -2.27 2.63 -28.16
C SER A 113 -1.39 1.51 -27.60
N VAL A 114 -0.67 1.76 -26.50
CA VAL A 114 0.20 0.77 -25.83
C VAL A 114 -0.35 0.32 -24.47
N ALA A 115 -1.59 0.67 -24.12
CA ALA A 115 -2.18 0.42 -22.81
C ALA A 115 -3.59 -0.16 -22.90
N GLU A 116 -3.80 -1.37 -22.37
CA GLU A 116 -5.11 -2.04 -22.38
C GLU A 116 -5.66 -2.24 -20.96
N PRO A 117 -6.84 -1.68 -20.61
CA PRO A 117 -7.50 -1.87 -19.32
C PRO A 117 -7.75 -3.35 -18.97
N ILE A 118 -7.51 -3.72 -17.71
CA ILE A 118 -7.66 -5.11 -17.26
C ILE A 118 -9.09 -5.65 -17.44
N GLY A 119 -10.12 -4.80 -17.24
CA GLY A 119 -11.52 -5.14 -17.47
C GLY A 119 -11.91 -5.33 -18.94
N ARG A 120 -11.06 -4.94 -19.91
CA ARG A 120 -11.21 -5.36 -21.32
C ARG A 120 -10.55 -6.71 -21.59
N ILE A 121 -9.40 -6.95 -20.96
CA ILE A 121 -8.64 -8.21 -21.08
C ILE A 121 -9.44 -9.38 -20.50
N GLN A 122 -10.11 -9.16 -19.37
CA GLN A 122 -11.01 -10.13 -18.74
C GLN A 122 -12.25 -9.43 -18.17
N PRO A 123 -13.35 -9.37 -18.93
CA PRO A 123 -14.60 -8.73 -18.51
C PRO A 123 -15.23 -9.32 -17.24
N ALA A 124 -14.93 -10.58 -16.90
CA ALA A 124 -15.46 -11.22 -15.69
C ALA A 124 -15.09 -10.46 -14.41
N ILE A 125 -13.91 -9.84 -14.36
CA ILE A 125 -13.42 -9.01 -13.24
C ILE A 125 -14.34 -7.81 -12.93
N SER A 126 -15.26 -7.45 -13.82
CA SER A 126 -16.25 -6.37 -13.64
C SER A 126 -17.71 -6.80 -13.82
N ARG A 127 -17.97 -8.10 -14.06
CA ARG A 127 -19.30 -8.63 -14.41
C ARG A 127 -19.71 -9.84 -13.59
N GLU A 128 -18.77 -10.72 -13.25
CA GLU A 128 -19.06 -11.93 -12.50
C GLU A 128 -19.02 -11.64 -10.99
N PRO A 129 -19.99 -12.14 -10.20
CA PRO A 129 -19.91 -12.08 -8.75
C PRO A 129 -18.68 -12.87 -8.26
N GLY A 130 -18.03 -12.40 -7.20
CA GLY A 130 -16.82 -13.03 -6.63
C GLY A 130 -15.50 -12.64 -7.30
N SER A 131 -15.54 -12.12 -8.53
CA SER A 131 -14.36 -11.61 -9.25
C SER A 131 -14.21 -10.09 -9.08
N TYR A 132 -12.97 -9.61 -8.86
CA TYR A 132 -12.70 -8.21 -8.49
C TYR A 132 -11.37 -7.69 -9.05
N PHE A 133 -11.29 -6.37 -9.26
CA PHE A 133 -10.02 -5.65 -9.42
C PHE A 133 -9.83 -4.68 -8.26
N PHE A 134 -8.69 -4.76 -7.58
CA PHE A 134 -8.32 -3.83 -6.51
C PHE A 134 -7.12 -2.98 -6.90
N LEU A 135 -7.35 -1.67 -7.03
CA LEU A 135 -6.31 -0.66 -7.29
C LEU A 135 -5.48 -0.44 -6.00
N SER A 136 -4.45 -1.26 -5.84
CA SER A 136 -3.75 -1.40 -4.55
C SER A 136 -2.35 -2.00 -4.70
N ASN A 137 -1.46 -1.59 -3.78
CA ASN A 137 -0.16 -2.19 -3.58
C ASN A 137 -0.29 -3.44 -2.71
N CYS A 138 0.43 -4.50 -3.07
CA CYS A 138 0.66 -5.65 -2.20
C CYS A 138 1.86 -5.35 -1.29
N LEU A 139 1.62 -5.20 0.02
CA LEU A 139 2.67 -4.94 1.01
C LEU A 139 3.35 -6.23 1.50
N GLY A 140 2.64 -7.36 1.44
CA GLY A 140 3.16 -8.65 1.88
C GLY A 140 2.18 -9.79 1.65
N VAL A 141 2.69 -11.02 1.70
CA VAL A 141 1.92 -12.25 1.55
C VAL A 141 2.14 -13.12 2.77
N ASP A 142 1.03 -13.48 3.43
CA ASP A 142 0.99 -14.50 4.46
C ASP A 142 0.68 -15.85 3.80
N PHE A 143 1.68 -16.74 3.80
CA PHE A 143 1.57 -18.09 3.26
C PHE A 143 1.01 -19.11 4.27
N GLN A 144 0.96 -18.78 5.57
CA GLN A 144 0.40 -19.66 6.60
C GLN A 144 -1.12 -19.51 6.66
N ASN A 145 -1.61 -18.26 6.67
CA ASN A 145 -3.04 -17.95 6.72
C ASN A 145 -3.66 -17.73 5.32
N HIS A 146 -2.90 -17.95 4.25
CA HIS A 146 -3.31 -17.79 2.85
C HIS A 146 -3.94 -16.41 2.57
N GLN A 147 -3.26 -15.33 2.96
CA GLN A 147 -3.74 -13.95 2.84
C GLN A 147 -2.73 -13.01 2.18
N VAL A 148 -3.22 -12.08 1.36
CA VAL A 148 -2.43 -10.95 0.83
C VAL A 148 -2.77 -9.68 1.60
N HIS A 149 -1.75 -8.97 2.07
CA HIS A 149 -1.88 -7.66 2.71
C HIS A 149 -1.80 -6.56 1.66
N CYS A 150 -2.85 -5.78 1.54
CA CYS A 150 -3.04 -4.78 0.49
C CYS A 150 -3.24 -3.38 1.07
N GLN A 151 -2.80 -2.37 0.33
CA GLN A 151 -3.01 -0.96 0.63
C GLN A 151 -3.51 -0.25 -0.63
N THR A 152 -4.63 0.49 -0.54
CA THR A 152 -5.19 1.23 -1.67
C THR A 152 -4.21 2.27 -2.20
N VAL A 153 -4.11 2.43 -3.52
CA VAL A 153 -3.38 3.55 -4.11
C VAL A 153 -4.22 4.83 -4.01
N THR A 154 -3.70 5.85 -3.34
CA THR A 154 -4.34 7.18 -3.22
C THR A 154 -3.51 8.29 -3.87
N GLU A 155 -2.47 7.94 -4.64
CA GLU A 155 -1.62 8.89 -5.37
C GLU A 155 -2.47 9.86 -6.23
N GLY A 156 -2.30 11.16 -5.99
CA GLY A 156 -3.07 12.23 -6.65
C GLY A 156 -4.36 12.65 -5.92
N VAL A 157 -4.64 12.11 -4.72
CA VAL A 157 -5.81 12.50 -3.91
C VAL A 157 -5.38 12.81 -2.47
N ASP A 158 -4.99 14.05 -2.21
CA ASP A 158 -4.49 14.55 -0.90
C ASP A 158 -5.50 14.44 0.25
N THR A 159 -6.73 14.02 -0.02
CA THR A 159 -7.85 13.94 0.94
C THR A 159 -8.15 12.52 1.42
N LEU A 160 -7.41 11.50 0.96
CA LEU A 160 -7.67 10.09 1.27
C LEU A 160 -6.42 9.38 1.81
N GLU A 161 -6.46 9.08 3.11
CA GLU A 161 -5.49 8.22 3.78
C GLU A 161 -5.49 6.80 3.16
N PRO A 162 -4.31 6.17 2.93
CA PRO A 162 -4.24 4.83 2.35
C PRO A 162 -4.93 3.78 3.23
N TRP A 163 -5.95 3.11 2.68
CA TRP A 163 -6.70 2.09 3.41
C TRP A 163 -6.05 0.71 3.28
N ASN A 164 -5.78 0.06 4.42
CA ASN A 164 -5.23 -1.28 4.47
C ASN A 164 -6.34 -2.34 4.57
N PHE A 165 -6.24 -3.38 3.74
CA PHE A 165 -7.20 -4.48 3.68
C PHE A 165 -6.49 -5.82 3.41
N LYS A 166 -7.19 -6.92 3.64
CA LYS A 166 -6.69 -8.29 3.35
C LYS A 166 -7.48 -8.98 2.25
N VAL A 167 -6.85 -9.90 1.54
CA VAL A 167 -7.50 -10.78 0.57
C VAL A 167 -7.05 -12.21 0.82
N ALA A 168 -7.96 -13.07 1.28
CA ALA A 168 -7.71 -14.50 1.37
C ALA A 168 -7.75 -15.17 -0.03
N TYR A 169 -6.92 -16.18 -0.27
CA TYR A 169 -6.76 -16.86 -1.55
C TYR A 169 -6.72 -18.39 -1.44
N ASP A 170 -7.24 -19.08 -2.46
CA ASP A 170 -7.04 -20.53 -2.63
C ASP A 170 -5.82 -20.82 -3.50
N LYS A 171 -5.57 -19.94 -4.47
CA LYS A 171 -4.41 -19.94 -5.37
C LYS A 171 -3.86 -18.53 -5.51
N LEU A 172 -2.54 -18.39 -5.46
CA LEU A 172 -1.84 -17.13 -5.61
C LEU A 172 -0.91 -17.18 -6.82
N VAL A 173 -0.97 -16.16 -7.68
CA VAL A 173 -0.06 -15.94 -8.80
C VAL A 173 0.69 -14.63 -8.56
N ILE A 174 2.02 -14.71 -8.47
CA ILE A 174 2.88 -13.54 -8.28
C ILE A 174 3.42 -13.10 -9.65
N ALA A 175 2.87 -12.03 -10.20
CA ALA A 175 3.21 -11.47 -11.51
C ALA A 175 3.50 -9.95 -11.45
N SER A 176 4.02 -9.48 -10.30
CA SER A 176 4.35 -8.07 -10.02
C SER A 176 5.44 -7.48 -10.92
N GLY A 177 6.26 -8.32 -11.55
CA GLY A 177 7.33 -7.90 -12.44
C GLY A 177 8.60 -7.47 -11.67
N ALA A 178 9.30 -6.46 -12.19
CA ALA A 178 10.55 -5.97 -11.63
C ALA A 178 10.72 -4.46 -11.84
N GLN A 179 11.34 -3.79 -10.87
CA GLN A 179 11.73 -2.38 -10.94
C GLN A 179 13.07 -2.21 -11.67
N ALA A 180 13.34 -1.01 -12.18
CA ALA A 180 14.67 -0.68 -12.70
C ALA A 180 15.71 -0.62 -11.58
N SER A 181 16.87 -1.24 -11.79
CA SER A 181 18.02 -1.14 -10.88
C SER A 181 18.90 0.04 -11.26
N THR A 182 19.34 0.83 -10.27
CA THR A 182 20.37 1.86 -10.42
C THR A 182 21.80 1.31 -10.27
N PHE A 183 21.95 0.03 -9.89
CA PHE A 183 23.24 -0.61 -9.58
C PHE A 183 24.10 0.14 -8.54
N GLY A 184 23.49 0.97 -7.69
CA GLY A 184 24.20 1.81 -6.71
C GLY A 184 24.87 3.04 -7.30
N ILE A 185 24.59 3.42 -8.55
CA ILE A 185 25.10 4.64 -9.17
C ILE A 185 24.41 5.86 -8.55
N ASN A 186 25.18 6.67 -7.82
CA ASN A 186 24.72 7.94 -7.25
C ASN A 186 24.29 8.91 -8.36
N GLY A 187 23.18 9.63 -8.16
CA GLY A 187 22.62 10.54 -9.18
C GLY A 187 21.72 9.85 -10.21
N ALA A 188 21.78 8.52 -10.35
CA ALA A 188 20.98 7.80 -11.35
C ALA A 188 19.48 7.78 -11.03
N LYS A 189 19.07 7.91 -9.76
CA LYS A 189 17.64 7.98 -9.40
C LYS A 189 17.10 9.41 -9.48
N GLU A 190 17.98 10.38 -9.28
CA GLU A 190 17.72 11.81 -9.20
C GLU A 190 17.63 12.47 -10.59
N HIS A 191 18.49 12.04 -11.52
CA HIS A 191 18.62 12.65 -12.85
C HIS A 191 18.02 11.77 -13.96
N ALA A 192 18.29 10.45 -13.97
CA ALA A 192 17.83 9.59 -15.05
C ALA A 192 16.31 9.34 -14.98
N THR A 193 15.67 9.23 -16.16
CA THR A 193 14.24 8.91 -16.27
C THR A 193 14.08 7.50 -16.83
N PHE A 194 13.68 6.55 -15.99
CA PHE A 194 13.48 5.16 -16.40
C PHE A 194 12.30 5.03 -17.37
N LEU A 195 12.35 4.06 -18.28
CA LEU A 195 11.27 3.79 -19.24
C LEU A 195 10.61 2.43 -18.94
N ARG A 196 9.58 2.45 -18.09
CA ARG A 196 8.84 1.23 -17.68
C ARG A 196 7.31 1.35 -17.76
N GLU A 197 6.78 2.57 -17.70
CA GLU A 197 5.34 2.85 -17.58
C GLU A 197 4.93 3.95 -18.55
N VAL A 198 3.63 4.12 -18.80
CA VAL A 198 3.12 5.15 -19.71
C VAL A 198 3.47 6.56 -19.24
N TYR A 199 3.37 6.83 -17.93
CA TYR A 199 3.72 8.15 -17.36
C TYR A 199 5.22 8.47 -17.51
N HIS A 200 6.09 7.45 -17.49
CA HIS A 200 7.52 7.62 -17.76
C HIS A 200 7.77 8.12 -19.20
N ALA A 201 7.07 7.54 -20.18
CA ALA A 201 7.18 7.95 -21.58
C ALA A 201 6.63 9.38 -21.80
N GLN A 202 5.57 9.76 -21.07
CA GLN A 202 5.05 11.13 -21.04
C GLN A 202 6.07 12.10 -20.45
N GLU A 203 6.72 11.76 -19.35
CA GLU A 203 7.72 12.60 -18.69
C GLU A 203 8.98 12.80 -19.55
N ILE A 204 9.47 11.74 -20.21
CA ILE A 204 10.57 11.83 -21.19
C ILE A 204 10.19 12.78 -22.34
N ARG A 205 9.00 12.62 -22.93
CA ARG A 205 8.50 13.50 -23.99
C ARG A 205 8.39 14.95 -23.52
N ARG A 206 7.87 15.18 -22.31
CA ARG A 206 7.71 16.51 -21.71
C ARG A 206 9.06 17.18 -21.47
N LYS A 207 10.02 16.47 -20.87
CA LYS A 207 11.40 16.96 -20.66
C LYS A 207 12.09 17.30 -21.98
N LEU A 208 11.98 16.43 -23.00
CA LEU A 208 12.57 16.65 -24.32
C LEU A 208 12.04 17.93 -24.99
N LEU A 209 10.71 18.07 -25.05
CA LEU A 209 10.08 19.25 -25.66
C LEU A 209 10.36 20.54 -24.86
N LEU A 210 10.35 20.47 -23.53
CA LEU A 210 10.69 21.60 -22.68
C LEU A 210 12.14 22.05 -22.89
N ASN A 211 13.09 21.12 -22.94
CA ASN A 211 14.50 21.44 -23.15
C ASN A 211 14.75 22.07 -24.54
N LEU A 212 14.03 21.62 -25.57
CA LEU A 212 14.07 22.20 -26.91
C LEU A 212 13.44 23.61 -26.96
N MET A 213 12.38 23.87 -26.20
CA MET A 213 11.80 25.22 -26.11
C MET A 213 12.68 26.18 -25.30
N LEU A 214 13.37 25.67 -24.27
CA LEU A 214 14.25 26.48 -23.41
C LEU A 214 15.61 26.77 -24.06
N SER A 215 16.08 26.00 -25.05
CA SER A 215 17.32 26.31 -25.76
C SER A 215 17.25 27.61 -26.58
N ASP A 216 16.06 28.01 -26.98
CA ASP A 216 15.82 29.21 -27.76
C ASP A 216 15.68 30.47 -26.89
N VAL A 217 15.64 30.32 -25.56
CA VAL A 217 15.47 31.43 -24.60
C VAL A 217 16.83 32.06 -24.28
N PRO A 218 17.07 33.34 -24.63
CA PRO A 218 18.36 33.99 -24.40
C PRO A 218 18.73 34.04 -22.91
N GLY A 219 19.98 33.70 -22.60
CA GLY A 219 20.52 33.72 -21.24
C GLY A 219 20.21 32.48 -20.39
N MET A 220 19.37 31.56 -20.86
CA MET A 220 19.20 30.26 -20.19
C MET A 220 20.34 29.30 -20.56
N LYS A 221 20.89 28.62 -19.55
CA LYS A 221 21.73 27.44 -19.75
C LYS A 221 20.83 26.22 -19.70
N CYS A 222 20.72 25.47 -20.80
CA CYS A 222 20.04 24.18 -20.79
C CYS A 222 20.66 23.27 -19.72
N GLN A 223 19.90 22.99 -18.67
CA GLN A 223 20.27 22.00 -17.67
C GLN A 223 20.05 20.60 -18.26
N ALA A 224 21.11 20.06 -18.86
CA ALA A 224 21.17 18.65 -19.22
C ALA A 224 21.35 17.82 -17.94
N TYR A 225 20.26 17.18 -17.50
CA TYR A 225 20.22 16.18 -16.44
C TYR A 225 19.51 14.92 -16.96
#